data_AF-A0A1I0SN33-F1
#
_entry.id   AF-A0A1I0SN33-F1
#
_cell.length_a   1.000
_cell.length_b   1.000
_cell.length_c   1.000
_cell.angle_alpha   90.00
_cell.angle_beta   90.00
_cell.angle_gamma   90.00
#
_symmetry.space_group_name_H-M   'P 1'
#
loop_
_entity.id
_entity.type
_entity.pdbx_description
1 polymer ?
#
loop_
_entity_poly.entity_id
_entity_poly.type
_entity_poly.pdbx_seq_one_letter_code
_entity_poly.pdbx_strand_id
1 'polypeptide(L)'
;MRRIAILNALLTYQGSASILNLKTNMIKKIISVLILLLTFSTSSNAQELKYFVNIDSAMKFYHDKRYHEAGQAFDQALKEFNGNTTQTNLYNAACAWSLAGNNDKAFLYLQNILNNKMIKSWDDPVDFYNMLIKDTDFEPIKVDPRWTSSLNEAKNKKNTFLNGIKRDIADRIREIGAADQSIRFKLDSVRKVDGLNSTAEKKLILVMKKQDSINFRAFETIIKQYGWLGPTEVGYKNNQYLFLILQHADLDAQKKYLPLFKRGLKDGKVLPKDFAYLEDRINMRVGKMQQYGSQTLIDKLSKKYILYPIADIDNVDERRAKVGLESLKSYMKSSFNIDFDINQYKKELPELKKMYLK
;
A
#
# COMPACT_ATOMS: atom_id res chain seq x y z
N MET A 1 -36.41 1.63 -87.09
CA MET A 1 -35.03 1.12 -86.89
C MET A 1 -34.06 2.31 -86.82
N ARG A 2 -33.09 2.25 -85.89
CA ARG A 2 -32.07 3.29 -85.57
C ARG A 2 -32.56 4.58 -84.89
N ARG A 3 -32.82 4.51 -83.58
CA ARG A 3 -32.62 5.64 -82.63
C ARG A 3 -32.78 5.30 -81.12
N ILE A 4 -32.61 4.04 -80.70
CA ILE A 4 -32.71 3.62 -79.28
C ILE A 4 -31.61 2.59 -78.93
N ALA A 5 -30.38 2.80 -79.41
CA ALA A 5 -29.28 1.87 -79.10
C ALA A 5 -27.95 2.54 -78.68
N ILE A 6 -27.90 3.87 -78.59
CA ILE A 6 -26.65 4.59 -78.25
C ILE A 6 -26.73 5.32 -76.89
N LEU A 7 -27.93 5.54 -76.31
CA LEU A 7 -28.03 6.18 -74.98
C LEU A 7 -27.83 5.23 -73.79
N ASN A 8 -27.95 3.91 -73.95
CA ASN A 8 -27.79 2.96 -72.84
C ASN A 8 -26.35 2.49 -72.58
N ALA A 9 -25.40 2.82 -73.45
CA ALA A 9 -23.98 2.46 -73.27
C ALA A 9 -23.16 3.55 -72.56
N LEU A 10 -23.62 4.81 -72.52
CA LEU A 10 -22.91 5.92 -71.86
C LEU A 10 -23.31 6.12 -70.40
N LEU A 11 -24.52 5.72 -70.00
CA LEU A 11 -25.00 5.80 -68.61
C LEU A 11 -24.52 4.63 -67.73
N THR A 12 -24.14 3.50 -68.33
CA THR A 12 -23.56 2.35 -67.61
C THR A 12 -22.07 2.49 -67.34
N TYR A 13 -21.35 3.29 -68.15
CA TYR A 13 -19.89 3.50 -67.97
C TYR A 13 -19.54 4.62 -66.97
N GLN A 14 -20.36 5.67 -66.86
CA GLN A 14 -20.15 6.73 -65.85
C GLN A 14 -20.57 6.30 -64.44
N GLY A 15 -21.50 5.34 -64.31
CA GLY A 15 -21.88 4.75 -63.02
C GLY A 15 -20.81 3.81 -62.45
N SER A 16 -20.11 3.04 -63.28
CA SER A 16 -19.12 2.07 -62.80
C SER A 16 -17.83 2.73 -62.32
N ALA A 17 -17.35 3.79 -62.99
CA ALA A 17 -16.14 4.52 -62.59
C ALA A 17 -16.33 5.32 -61.29
N SER A 18 -17.52 5.88 -61.05
CA SER A 18 -17.83 6.61 -59.81
C SER A 18 -17.97 5.67 -58.61
N ILE A 19 -18.60 4.50 -58.79
CA ILE A 19 -18.72 3.48 -57.74
C ILE A 19 -17.36 2.84 -57.42
N LEU A 20 -16.50 2.62 -58.42
CA LEU A 20 -15.15 2.10 -58.20
C LEU A 20 -14.32 3.10 -57.37
N ASN A 21 -14.31 4.39 -57.74
CA ASN A 21 -13.59 5.44 -57.02
C ASN A 21 -14.12 5.67 -55.59
N LEU A 22 -15.44 5.58 -55.37
CA LEU A 22 -16.04 5.62 -54.03
C LEU A 22 -15.58 4.45 -53.16
N LYS A 23 -15.55 3.23 -53.72
CA LYS A 23 -15.03 2.04 -53.00
C LYS A 23 -13.54 2.16 -52.71
N THR A 24 -12.72 2.67 -53.64
CA THR A 24 -11.27 2.83 -53.42
C THR A 24 -10.97 3.90 -52.37
N ASN A 25 -11.71 5.03 -52.36
CA ASN A 25 -11.55 6.07 -51.34
C ASN A 25 -12.08 5.64 -49.97
N MET A 26 -13.13 4.83 -49.92
CA MET A 26 -13.65 4.27 -48.67
C MET A 26 -12.69 3.22 -48.10
N ILE A 27 -12.12 2.35 -48.94
CA ILE A 27 -11.09 1.37 -48.53
C ILE A 27 -9.81 2.08 -48.09
N LYS A 28 -9.37 3.14 -48.80
CA LYS A 28 -8.22 3.96 -48.35
C LYS A 28 -8.50 4.65 -47.01
N LYS A 29 -9.70 5.22 -46.79
CA LYS A 29 -10.09 5.79 -45.48
C LYS A 29 -10.17 4.73 -44.38
N ILE A 30 -10.67 3.51 -44.67
CA ILE A 30 -10.71 2.40 -43.72
C ILE A 30 -9.30 1.92 -43.38
N ILE A 31 -8.40 1.82 -44.36
CA ILE A 31 -6.98 1.48 -44.14
C ILE A 31 -6.26 2.60 -43.38
N SER A 32 -6.54 3.88 -43.65
CA SER A 32 -5.99 5.01 -42.88
C SER A 32 -6.49 5.03 -41.43
N VAL A 33 -7.75 4.67 -41.18
CA VAL A 33 -8.32 4.55 -39.82
C VAL A 33 -7.75 3.32 -39.09
N LEU A 34 -7.51 2.21 -39.80
CA LEU A 34 -6.86 1.01 -39.24
C LEU A 34 -5.37 1.23 -38.95
N ILE A 35 -4.66 2.02 -39.76
CA ILE A 35 -3.27 2.40 -39.50
C ILE A 35 -3.17 3.41 -38.34
N LEU A 36 -4.16 4.29 -38.17
CA LEU A 36 -4.24 5.18 -37.00
C LEU A 36 -4.62 4.43 -35.70
N LEU A 37 -5.31 3.29 -35.82
CA LEU A 37 -5.62 2.39 -34.70
C LEU A 37 -4.48 1.40 -34.37
N LEU A 38 -3.48 1.28 -35.24
CA LEU A 38 -2.30 0.42 -35.05
C LEU A 38 -1.08 1.15 -34.48
N THR A 39 -1.17 2.45 -34.19
CA THR A 39 -0.10 3.22 -33.51
C THR A 39 -0.38 3.55 -32.04
N PHE A 40 -1.40 2.96 -31.44
CA PHE A 40 -1.50 2.87 -29.98
C PHE A 40 -0.98 1.52 -29.47
N SER A 41 0.18 1.09 -29.97
CA SER A 41 1.11 0.34 -29.12
C SER A 41 1.72 1.35 -28.14
N THR A 42 0.94 1.76 -27.14
CA THR A 42 1.57 2.23 -25.90
C THR A 42 2.38 1.03 -25.44
N SER A 43 3.69 1.10 -25.63
CA SER A 43 4.64 0.40 -24.80
C SER A 43 4.22 0.74 -23.37
N SER A 44 3.43 -0.13 -22.74
CA SER A 44 3.06 -0.02 -21.34
C SER A 44 4.31 -0.36 -20.55
N ASN A 45 5.30 0.53 -20.59
CA ASN A 45 6.19 0.69 -19.47
C ASN A 45 5.24 0.98 -18.32
N ALA A 46 5.12 0.02 -17.40
CA ALA A 46 4.37 0.23 -16.18
C ALA A 46 5.06 1.42 -15.49
N GLN A 47 4.51 2.61 -15.68
CA GLN A 47 5.13 3.82 -15.20
C GLN A 47 5.00 3.79 -13.69
N GLU A 48 6.13 3.86 -12.99
CA GLU A 48 6.14 4.01 -11.54
C GLU A 48 5.19 5.15 -11.16
N LEU A 49 4.28 4.87 -10.22
CA LEU A 49 3.24 5.80 -9.84
C LEU A 49 3.88 7.13 -9.41
N LYS A 50 3.52 8.23 -10.08
CA LYS A 50 4.12 9.57 -9.85
C LYS A 50 4.16 9.95 -8.38
N TYR A 51 3.13 9.57 -7.63
CA TYR A 51 3.08 9.74 -6.18
C TYR A 51 4.34 9.17 -5.49
N PHE A 52 4.66 7.89 -5.69
CA PHE A 52 5.84 7.27 -5.07
C PHE A 52 7.14 7.83 -5.61
N VAL A 53 7.22 8.13 -6.90
CA VAL A 53 8.41 8.77 -7.50
C VAL A 53 8.73 10.11 -6.81
N ASN A 54 7.70 10.91 -6.53
CA ASN A 54 7.86 12.19 -5.85
C ASN A 54 8.18 12.01 -4.35
N ILE A 55 7.59 11.02 -3.67
CA ILE A 55 7.96 10.68 -2.28
C ILE A 55 9.43 10.27 -2.19
N ASP A 56 9.90 9.39 -3.07
CA ASP A 56 11.29 8.90 -3.08
C ASP A 56 12.26 10.05 -3.39
N SER A 57 11.89 10.91 -4.35
CA SER A 57 12.66 12.11 -4.68
C SER A 57 12.73 13.09 -3.50
N ALA A 58 11.61 13.31 -2.81
CA ALA A 58 11.55 14.18 -1.64
C ALA A 58 12.48 13.68 -0.53
N MET A 59 12.43 12.38 -0.22
CA MET A 59 13.32 11.79 0.77
C MET A 59 14.80 11.85 0.36
N LYS A 60 15.11 11.67 -0.94
CA LYS A 60 16.47 11.85 -1.44
C LYS A 60 16.96 13.28 -1.24
N PHE A 61 16.19 14.28 -1.68
CA PHE A 61 16.53 15.69 -1.48
C PHE A 61 16.66 16.03 0.01
N TYR A 62 15.82 15.44 0.86
CA TYR A 62 15.89 15.61 2.30
C TYR A 62 17.24 15.15 2.88
N HIS A 63 17.66 13.93 2.53
CA HIS A 63 18.95 13.39 2.97
C HIS A 63 20.14 14.19 2.43
N ASP A 64 20.01 14.74 1.21
CA ASP A 64 21.00 15.62 0.60
C ASP A 64 20.99 17.06 1.18
N LYS A 65 20.15 17.33 2.20
CA LYS A 65 19.94 18.65 2.83
C LYS A 65 19.40 19.73 1.87
N ARG A 66 18.79 19.30 0.77
CA ARG A 66 18.13 20.14 -0.24
C ARG A 66 16.66 20.31 0.13
N TYR A 67 16.43 20.97 1.27
CA TYR A 67 15.13 20.96 1.93
C TYR A 67 14.03 21.66 1.13
N HIS A 68 14.37 22.69 0.35
CA HIS A 68 13.40 23.36 -0.52
C HIS A 68 12.90 22.43 -1.61
N GLU A 69 13.80 21.73 -2.31
CA GLU A 69 13.43 20.73 -3.32
C GLU A 69 12.72 19.52 -2.72
N ALA A 70 13.10 19.10 -1.50
CA ALA A 70 12.38 18.07 -0.76
C ALA A 70 10.93 18.48 -0.51
N GLY A 71 10.71 19.70 -0.02
CA GLY A 71 9.38 20.26 0.18
C GLY A 71 8.57 20.33 -1.12
N GLN A 72 9.17 20.80 -2.22
CA GLN A 72 8.51 20.85 -3.53
C GLN A 72 8.09 19.47 -4.04
N ALA A 73 8.95 18.46 -3.85
CA ALA A 73 8.66 17.09 -4.24
C ALA A 73 7.52 16.49 -3.39
N PHE A 74 7.48 16.76 -2.07
CA PHE A 74 6.32 16.41 -1.24
C PHE A 74 5.04 17.08 -1.72
N ASP A 75 5.06 18.40 -1.96
CA ASP A 75 3.89 19.12 -2.50
C ASP A 75 3.38 18.50 -3.79
N GLN A 76 4.28 18.07 -4.69
CA GLN A 76 3.92 17.44 -5.94
C GLN A 76 3.35 16.03 -5.73
N ALA A 77 3.89 15.24 -4.80
CA ALA A 77 3.31 13.95 -4.42
C ALA A 77 1.89 14.12 -3.92
N LEU A 78 1.65 15.11 -3.05
CA LEU A 78 0.34 15.32 -2.42
C LEU A 78 -0.72 15.91 -3.36
N LYS A 79 -0.35 16.40 -4.55
CA LYS A 79 -1.36 16.72 -5.58
C LYS A 79 -2.04 15.45 -6.11
N GLU A 80 -1.35 14.32 -6.08
CA GLU A 80 -1.93 13.02 -6.40
C GLU A 80 -2.90 12.59 -5.29
N PHE A 81 -3.95 11.83 -5.64
CA PHE A 81 -4.94 11.33 -4.68
C PHE A 81 -5.68 12.40 -3.83
N ASN A 82 -5.84 13.61 -4.38
CA ASN A 82 -6.54 14.73 -3.72
C ASN A 82 -5.96 15.10 -2.34
N GLY A 83 -4.64 15.04 -2.17
CA GLY A 83 -4.00 15.37 -0.88
C GLY A 83 -3.95 14.23 0.12
N ASN A 84 -4.55 13.07 -0.17
CA ASN A 84 -4.57 11.96 0.76
C ASN A 84 -3.24 11.22 0.78
N THR A 85 -2.56 11.25 1.92
CA THR A 85 -1.29 10.56 2.17
C THR A 85 -1.20 10.11 3.63
N THR A 86 -0.12 9.46 4.05
CA THR A 86 0.07 9.00 5.45
C THR A 86 0.55 10.12 6.37
N GLN A 87 0.40 9.94 7.69
CA GLN A 87 0.96 10.86 8.68
C GLN A 87 2.47 11.05 8.48
N THR A 88 3.20 9.98 8.18
CA THR A 88 4.65 10.01 7.96
C THR A 88 5.03 10.97 6.82
N ASN A 89 4.31 10.92 5.70
CA ASN A 89 4.60 11.79 4.57
C ASN A 89 4.24 13.26 4.87
N LEU A 90 3.12 13.52 5.55
CA LEU A 90 2.78 14.87 6.01
C LEU A 90 3.83 15.40 6.99
N TYR A 91 4.29 14.57 7.91
CA TYR A 91 5.28 14.96 8.91
C TYR A 91 6.62 15.30 8.26
N ASN A 92 7.11 14.44 7.36
CA ASN A 92 8.35 14.70 6.63
C ASN A 92 8.25 15.93 5.72
N ALA A 93 7.09 16.18 5.11
CA ALA A 93 6.84 17.41 4.37
C ALA A 93 6.89 18.65 5.28
N ALA A 94 6.33 18.57 6.49
CA ALA A 94 6.41 19.63 7.48
C ALA A 94 7.87 19.91 7.90
N CYS A 95 8.66 18.87 8.17
CA CYS A 95 10.08 19.00 8.49
C CYS A 95 10.86 19.65 7.34
N ALA A 96 10.63 19.18 6.11
CA ALA A 96 11.31 19.72 4.92
C ALA A 96 11.04 21.22 4.75
N TRP A 97 9.78 21.64 4.90
CA TRP A 97 9.44 23.06 4.78
C TRP A 97 9.92 23.91 5.95
N SER A 98 9.95 23.35 7.16
CA SER A 98 10.55 24.02 8.33
C SER A 98 12.04 24.30 8.10
N LEU A 99 12.80 23.29 7.69
CA LEU A 99 14.23 23.41 7.39
C LEU A 99 14.51 24.28 6.17
N ALA A 100 13.57 24.40 5.23
CA ALA A 100 13.64 25.30 4.10
C ALA A 100 13.23 26.76 4.42
N GLY A 101 12.86 27.06 5.67
CA GLY A 101 12.44 28.40 6.09
C GLY A 101 11.04 28.82 5.61
N ASN A 102 10.19 27.87 5.21
CA ASN A 102 8.81 28.14 4.81
C ASN A 102 7.84 27.72 5.93
N ASN A 103 7.65 28.61 6.90
CA ASN A 103 6.80 28.38 8.05
C ASN A 103 5.35 28.04 7.66
N ASP A 104 4.80 28.74 6.66
CA ASP A 104 3.40 28.56 6.26
C ASP A 104 3.10 27.15 5.76
N LYS A 105 3.99 26.60 4.92
CA LYS A 105 3.85 25.21 4.46
C LYS A 105 4.15 24.20 5.57
N ALA A 106 5.12 24.46 6.43
CA ALA A 106 5.38 23.60 7.58
C ALA A 106 4.13 23.47 8.46
N PHE A 107 3.50 24.60 8.81
CA PHE A 107 2.26 24.61 9.60
C PHE A 107 1.05 24.05 8.85
N LEU A 108 0.94 24.26 7.53
CA LEU A 108 -0.10 23.61 6.72
C LEU A 108 -0.10 22.09 6.90
N TYR A 109 1.08 21.46 6.83
CA TYR A 109 1.18 20.01 6.95
C TYR A 109 0.99 19.51 8.37
N LEU A 110 1.50 20.22 9.38
CA LEU A 110 1.20 19.91 10.79
C LEU A 110 -0.31 20.00 11.07
N GLN A 111 -0.99 21.00 10.50
CA GLN A 111 -2.43 21.18 10.65
C GLN A 111 -3.22 20.09 9.91
N ASN A 112 -2.73 19.56 8.78
CA ASN A 112 -3.37 18.42 8.14
C ASN A 112 -3.33 17.16 9.04
N ILE A 113 -2.21 16.91 9.74
CA ILE A 113 -2.11 15.82 10.72
C ILE A 113 -3.08 16.05 11.88
N LEU A 114 -3.04 17.24 12.49
CA LEU A 114 -3.91 17.60 13.61
C LEU A 114 -5.39 17.48 13.25
N ASN A 115 -5.77 17.85 12.03
CA ASN A 115 -7.15 17.75 11.55
C ASN A 115 -7.53 16.36 10.98
N ASN A 116 -6.67 15.34 11.12
CA ASN A 116 -6.88 13.99 10.59
C ASN A 116 -7.14 13.94 9.07
N LYS A 117 -6.56 14.87 8.30
CA LYS A 117 -6.66 14.91 6.83
C LYS A 117 -5.58 14.01 6.20
N MET A 118 -5.72 12.70 6.43
CA MET A 118 -4.74 11.71 6.02
C MET A 118 -5.36 10.32 5.89
N ILE A 119 -4.66 9.44 5.18
CA ILE A 119 -4.94 8.01 5.17
C ILE A 119 -4.61 7.46 6.55
N LYS A 120 -5.62 6.85 7.18
CA LYS A 120 -5.45 6.17 8.46
C LYS A 120 -4.36 5.10 8.34
N SER A 121 -3.36 5.18 9.20
CA SER A 121 -2.13 4.39 9.11
C SER A 121 -1.53 4.21 10.50
N TRP A 122 -0.26 4.57 10.73
CA TRP A 122 0.25 4.69 12.09
C TRP A 122 0.15 6.15 12.52
N ASP A 123 -1.05 6.53 12.94
CA ASP A 123 -1.44 7.89 13.35
C ASP A 123 -1.58 8.01 14.88
N ASP A 124 -0.62 7.43 15.63
CA ASP A 124 -0.62 7.46 17.09
C ASP A 124 -0.34 8.90 17.62
N PRO A 125 -1.31 9.53 18.33
CA PRO A 125 -1.14 10.89 18.84
C PRO A 125 -0.04 11.02 19.91
N VAL A 126 0.28 9.92 20.60
CA VAL A 126 1.38 9.88 21.59
C VAL A 126 2.71 9.96 20.87
N ASP A 127 2.91 9.14 19.85
CA ASP A 127 4.14 9.15 19.06
C ASP A 127 4.30 10.49 18.34
N PHE A 128 3.24 11.00 17.71
CA PHE A 128 3.26 12.31 17.04
C PHE A 128 3.68 13.45 17.98
N TYR A 129 3.07 13.57 19.16
CA TYR A 129 3.45 14.59 20.14
C TYR A 129 4.90 14.41 20.62
N ASN A 130 5.33 13.17 20.88
CA ASN A 130 6.68 12.88 21.33
C ASN A 130 7.74 13.19 20.28
N MET A 131 7.41 13.00 19.00
CA MET A 131 8.25 13.43 17.88
C MET A 131 8.36 14.95 17.85
N LEU A 132 7.24 15.68 17.86
CA LEU A 132 7.23 17.15 17.79
C LEU A 132 8.09 17.85 18.86
N ILE A 133 8.12 17.33 20.09
CA ILE A 133 8.90 17.97 21.17
C ILE A 133 10.40 17.65 21.11
N LYS A 134 10.81 16.61 20.38
CA LYS A 134 12.20 16.13 20.30
C LYS A 134 12.88 16.52 19.00
N ASP A 135 12.11 16.59 17.93
CA ASP A 135 12.60 16.77 16.58
C ASP A 135 13.18 18.17 16.38
N THR A 136 14.46 18.22 16.00
CA THR A 136 15.21 19.45 15.77
C THR A 136 14.86 20.09 14.43
N ASP A 137 14.21 19.35 13.52
CA ASP A 137 13.88 19.87 12.19
C ASP A 137 12.83 20.98 12.26
N PHE A 138 12.13 21.11 13.39
CA PHE A 138 11.22 22.21 13.69
C PHE A 138 11.84 23.40 14.43
N GLU A 139 13.11 23.35 14.82
CA GLU A 139 13.78 24.46 15.51
C GLU A 139 13.61 25.83 14.79
N PRO A 140 13.73 25.91 13.45
CA PRO A 140 13.55 27.18 12.72
C PRO A 140 12.18 27.83 12.92
N ILE A 141 11.13 27.04 13.19
CA ILE A 141 9.75 27.54 13.27
C ILE A 141 9.23 27.70 14.70
N LYS A 142 10.01 27.35 15.74
CA LYS A 142 9.53 27.40 17.13
C LYS A 142 9.23 28.81 17.65
N VAL A 143 9.83 29.83 17.04
CA VAL A 143 9.58 31.25 17.37
C VAL A 143 8.26 31.77 16.80
N ASP A 144 7.68 31.07 15.83
CA ASP A 144 6.39 31.43 15.24
C ASP A 144 5.26 31.13 16.26
N PRO A 145 4.34 32.07 16.55
CA PRO A 145 3.26 31.85 17.52
C PRO A 145 2.39 30.62 17.24
N ARG A 146 2.29 30.19 15.97
CA ARG A 146 1.55 28.98 15.57
C ARG A 146 2.18 27.71 16.13
N TRP A 147 3.46 27.71 16.48
CA TRP A 147 4.14 26.58 17.11
C TRP A 147 3.52 26.25 18.47
N THR A 148 3.43 27.22 19.37
CA THR A 148 2.84 27.03 20.70
C THR A 148 1.40 26.54 20.60
N SER A 149 0.61 27.09 19.66
CA SER A 149 -0.76 26.64 19.41
C SER A 149 -0.82 25.17 18.94
N SER A 150 -0.04 24.82 17.92
CA SER A 150 -0.02 23.46 17.34
C SER A 150 0.48 22.42 18.35
N LEU A 151 1.47 22.77 19.17
CA LEU A 151 2.00 21.90 20.20
C LEU A 151 0.99 21.65 21.32
N ASN A 152 0.26 22.68 21.75
CA ASN A 152 -0.82 22.53 22.73
C ASN A 152 -1.96 21.68 22.18
N GLU A 153 -2.33 21.85 20.92
CA GLU A 153 -3.34 21.00 20.27
C GLU A 153 -2.89 19.53 20.20
N ALA A 154 -1.65 19.25 19.79
CA ALA A 154 -1.09 17.91 19.79
C ALA A 154 -1.08 17.30 21.19
N LYS A 155 -0.70 18.08 22.21
CA LYS A 155 -0.73 17.65 23.62
C LYS A 155 -2.14 17.28 24.08
N ASN A 156 -3.13 18.09 23.72
CA ASN A 156 -4.53 17.82 24.06
C ASN A 156 -5.03 16.56 23.36
N LYS A 157 -4.77 16.39 22.06
CA LYS A 157 -5.12 15.16 21.32
C LYS A 157 -4.48 13.91 21.95
N LYS A 158 -3.21 13.98 22.32
CA LYS A 158 -2.53 12.91 23.08
C LYS A 158 -3.27 12.58 24.37
N ASN A 159 -3.60 13.59 25.18
CA ASN A 159 -4.27 13.38 26.46
C ASN A 159 -5.67 12.80 26.28
N THR A 160 -6.46 13.32 25.34
CA THR A 160 -7.77 12.78 24.98
C THR A 160 -7.68 11.33 24.52
N PHE A 161 -6.70 11.00 23.68
CA PHE A 161 -6.44 9.64 23.22
C PHE A 161 -6.13 8.71 24.39
N LEU A 162 -5.19 9.08 25.27
CA LEU A 162 -4.81 8.28 26.45
C LEU A 162 -5.98 8.07 27.43
N ASN A 163 -6.86 9.06 27.58
CA ASN A 163 -8.05 8.95 28.43
C ASN A 163 -9.12 8.01 27.84
N GLY A 164 -9.14 7.84 26.52
CA GLY A 164 -10.06 6.90 25.84
C GLY A 164 -9.64 5.44 25.92
N ILE A 165 -8.40 5.15 26.32
CA ILE A 165 -7.87 3.79 26.36
C ILE A 165 -8.48 2.99 27.53
N LYS A 166 -9.10 1.87 27.19
CA LYS A 166 -9.59 0.86 28.12
C LYS A 166 -8.41 0.03 28.64
N ARG A 167 -7.76 0.50 29.71
CA ARG A 167 -6.46 -0.03 30.18
C ARG A 167 -6.47 -1.53 30.45
N ASP A 168 -7.46 -2.05 31.16
CA ASP A 168 -7.51 -3.47 31.53
C ASP A 168 -7.49 -4.39 30.29
N ILE A 169 -8.26 -4.06 29.26
CA ILE A 169 -8.27 -4.86 28.03
C ILE A 169 -7.03 -4.58 27.17
N ALA A 170 -6.52 -3.35 27.16
CA ALA A 170 -5.27 -3.00 26.50
C ALA A 170 -4.07 -3.77 27.08
N ASP A 171 -4.02 -3.98 28.39
CA ASP A 171 -2.98 -4.76 29.07
C ASP A 171 -3.06 -6.23 28.68
N ARG A 172 -4.26 -6.82 28.71
CA ARG A 172 -4.48 -8.21 28.26
C ARG A 172 -4.05 -8.44 26.80
N ILE A 173 -4.35 -7.50 25.91
CA ILE A 173 -3.93 -7.57 24.50
C ILE A 173 -2.40 -7.46 24.38
N ARG A 174 -1.78 -6.57 25.18
CA ARG A 174 -0.33 -6.38 25.18
C ARG A 174 0.39 -7.68 25.58
N GLU A 175 -0.11 -8.39 26.57
CA GLU A 175 0.47 -9.65 27.03
C GLU A 175 0.48 -10.71 25.93
N ILE A 176 -0.67 -10.96 25.30
CA ILE A 176 -0.78 -11.98 24.22
C ILE A 176 -0.01 -11.54 22.97
N GLY A 177 0.03 -10.24 22.67
CA GLY A 177 0.81 -9.68 21.56
C GLY A 177 2.32 -9.78 21.78
N ALA A 178 2.78 -9.50 23.00
CA ALA A 178 4.19 -9.66 23.38
C ALA A 178 4.61 -11.14 23.31
N ALA A 179 3.75 -12.06 23.76
CA ALA A 179 3.99 -13.49 23.63
C ALA A 179 4.08 -13.93 22.16
N ASP A 180 3.18 -13.42 21.30
CA ASP A 180 3.18 -13.68 19.85
C ASP A 180 4.49 -13.22 19.16
N GLN A 181 4.94 -12.00 19.47
CA GLN A 181 6.08 -11.38 18.79
C GLN A 181 7.44 -11.85 19.35
N SER A 182 7.54 -12.12 20.65
CA SER A 182 8.81 -12.51 21.28
C SER A 182 9.43 -13.77 20.68
N ILE A 183 8.62 -14.77 20.33
CA ILE A 183 9.11 -16.02 19.71
C ILE A 183 9.56 -15.76 18.27
N ARG A 184 8.89 -14.87 17.54
CA ARG A 184 9.25 -14.49 16.17
C ARG A 184 10.58 -13.75 16.12
N PHE A 185 10.83 -12.83 17.06
CA PHE A 185 12.15 -12.20 17.19
C PHE A 185 13.26 -13.22 17.47
N LYS A 186 13.01 -14.21 18.33
CA LYS A 186 13.95 -15.31 18.55
C LYS A 186 14.17 -16.13 17.28
N LEU A 187 13.11 -16.38 16.51
CA LEU A 187 13.17 -17.11 15.25
C LEU A 187 14.02 -16.38 14.21
N ASP A 188 13.85 -15.06 14.09
CA ASP A 188 14.67 -14.25 13.19
C ASP A 188 16.14 -14.27 13.57
N SER A 189 16.46 -14.18 14.86
CA SER A 189 17.84 -14.33 15.35
C SER A 189 18.42 -15.70 15.03
N VAL A 190 17.66 -16.79 15.28
CA VAL A 190 18.09 -18.16 14.95
C VAL A 190 18.31 -18.31 13.44
N ARG A 191 17.44 -17.76 12.59
CA ARG A 191 17.62 -17.82 11.13
C ARG A 191 18.85 -17.09 10.65
N LYS A 192 19.21 -15.97 11.27
CA LYS A 192 20.42 -15.21 10.94
C LYS A 192 21.71 -15.96 11.29
N VAL A 193 21.71 -16.71 12.39
CA VAL A 193 22.89 -17.43 12.89
C VAL A 193 23.00 -18.83 12.29
N ASP A 194 21.91 -19.61 12.34
CA ASP A 194 21.91 -21.04 12.00
C ASP A 194 21.36 -21.33 10.59
N GLY A 195 20.80 -20.32 9.91
CA GLY A 195 20.17 -20.45 8.60
C GLY A 195 18.75 -21.04 8.62
N LEU A 196 18.10 -21.02 7.46
CA LEU A 196 16.78 -21.61 7.25
C LEU A 196 16.86 -23.15 7.25
N ASN A 197 15.84 -23.79 7.82
CA ASN A 197 15.65 -25.23 8.02
C ASN A 197 16.58 -25.92 9.03
N SER A 198 17.26 -25.14 9.88
CA SER A 198 18.10 -25.69 10.96
C SER A 198 17.27 -26.47 11.99
N THR A 199 17.93 -27.35 12.75
CA THR A 199 17.28 -28.09 13.85
C THR A 199 16.73 -27.14 14.92
N ALA A 200 17.46 -26.05 15.21
CA ALA A 200 17.03 -25.02 16.15
C ALA A 200 15.77 -24.29 15.65
N GLU A 201 15.74 -23.89 14.38
CA GLU A 201 14.57 -23.25 13.77
C GLU A 201 13.34 -24.17 13.84
N LYS A 202 13.49 -25.44 13.45
CA LYS A 202 12.39 -26.42 13.46
C LYS A 202 11.78 -26.60 14.86
N LYS A 203 12.62 -26.69 15.90
CA LYS A 203 12.16 -26.76 17.30
C LYS A 203 11.40 -25.50 17.69
N LEU A 204 11.92 -24.32 17.35
CA LEU A 204 11.31 -23.05 17.70
C LEU A 204 9.98 -22.82 16.95
N ILE A 205 9.84 -23.29 15.71
CA ILE A 205 8.58 -23.27 14.96
C ILE A 205 7.49 -24.06 15.67
N LEU A 206 7.81 -25.22 16.27
CA LEU A 206 6.82 -25.99 17.04
C LEU A 206 6.35 -25.23 18.29
N VAL A 207 7.28 -24.56 18.98
CA VAL A 207 6.97 -23.70 20.12
C VAL A 207 6.10 -22.52 19.68
N MET A 208 6.44 -21.88 18.56
CA MET A 208 5.67 -20.79 17.97
C MET A 208 4.23 -21.22 17.64
N LYS A 209 4.05 -22.37 16.96
CA LYS A 209 2.71 -22.90 16.66
C LYS A 209 1.87 -23.16 17.91
N LYS A 210 2.48 -23.68 18.97
CA LYS A 210 1.81 -23.86 20.26
C LYS A 210 1.40 -22.51 20.86
N GLN A 211 2.29 -21.52 20.84
CA GLN A 211 2.01 -20.19 21.36
C GLN A 211 0.92 -19.48 20.55
N ASP A 212 0.96 -19.56 19.21
CA ASP A 212 -0.05 -18.99 18.32
C ASP A 212 -1.45 -19.54 18.67
N SER A 213 -1.57 -20.85 18.94
CA SER A 213 -2.85 -21.45 19.37
C SER A 213 -3.33 -20.94 20.73
N ILE A 214 -2.43 -20.75 21.70
CA ILE A 214 -2.77 -20.19 23.02
C ILE A 214 -3.24 -18.73 22.88
N ASN A 215 -2.47 -17.92 22.15
CA ASN A 215 -2.79 -16.52 21.91
C ASN A 215 -4.11 -16.36 21.16
N PHE A 216 -4.36 -17.23 20.18
CA PHE A 216 -5.60 -17.19 19.41
C PHE A 216 -6.84 -17.47 20.27
N ARG A 217 -6.79 -18.41 21.22
CA ARG A 217 -7.91 -18.65 22.16
C ARG A 217 -8.21 -17.44 23.05
N ALA A 218 -7.16 -16.76 23.51
CA ALA A 218 -7.30 -15.53 24.27
C ALA A 218 -7.89 -14.40 23.41
N PHE A 219 -7.41 -14.26 22.17
CA PHE A 219 -7.99 -13.36 21.17
C PHE A 219 -9.48 -13.66 20.94
N GLU A 220 -9.89 -14.91 20.74
CA GLU A 220 -11.31 -15.26 20.54
C GLU A 220 -12.17 -14.88 21.74
N THR A 221 -11.65 -15.03 22.96
CA THR A 221 -12.34 -14.61 24.19
C THR A 221 -12.57 -13.10 24.20
N ILE A 222 -11.54 -12.32 23.83
CA ILE A 222 -11.61 -10.86 23.73
C ILE A 222 -12.62 -10.44 22.65
N ILE A 223 -12.48 -11.00 21.44
CA ILE A 223 -13.33 -10.65 20.30
C ILE A 223 -14.79 -11.03 20.54
N LYS A 224 -15.06 -12.16 21.20
CA LYS A 224 -16.43 -12.58 21.56
C LYS A 224 -17.09 -11.59 22.50
N GLN A 225 -16.33 -11.01 23.43
CA GLN A 225 -16.85 -10.11 24.46
C GLN A 225 -16.98 -8.66 23.96
N TYR A 226 -16.01 -8.18 23.17
CA TYR A 226 -15.88 -6.76 22.84
C TYR A 226 -16.03 -6.45 21.34
N GLY A 227 -16.08 -7.46 20.48
CA GLY A 227 -15.91 -7.27 19.05
C GLY A 227 -14.49 -6.84 18.69
N TRP A 228 -14.32 -6.23 17.52
CA TRP A 228 -13.02 -5.65 17.13
C TRP A 228 -12.81 -4.31 17.85
N LEU A 229 -11.69 -4.18 18.56
CA LEU A 229 -11.33 -2.99 19.33
C LEU A 229 -10.40 -2.08 18.50
N GLY A 230 -10.77 -0.81 18.35
CA GLY A 230 -10.02 0.17 17.55
C GLY A 230 -8.84 0.81 18.28
N PRO A 231 -7.97 1.55 17.56
CA PRO A 231 -6.83 2.24 18.17
C PRO A 231 -7.22 3.21 19.30
N THR A 232 -8.36 3.89 19.21
CA THR A 232 -8.85 4.81 20.25
C THR A 232 -9.35 4.10 21.50
N GLU A 233 -9.55 2.79 21.45
CA GLU A 233 -10.04 1.98 22.57
C GLU A 233 -8.90 1.24 23.28
N VAL A 234 -7.88 0.79 22.54
CA VAL A 234 -6.80 -0.06 23.08
C VAL A 234 -5.39 0.43 22.77
N GLY A 235 -5.23 1.46 21.95
CA GLY A 235 -3.96 1.95 21.45
C GLY A 235 -3.57 1.33 20.11
N TYR A 236 -2.75 2.03 19.32
CA TYR A 236 -2.29 1.57 18.00
C TYR A 236 -1.54 0.24 18.07
N LYS A 237 -0.61 0.14 19.02
CA LYS A 237 0.19 -1.08 19.22
C LYS A 237 -0.66 -2.31 19.56
N ASN A 238 -1.67 -2.14 20.40
CA ASN A 238 -2.55 -3.26 20.77
C ASN A 238 -3.53 -3.62 19.66
N ASN A 239 -4.04 -2.63 18.91
CA ASN A 239 -4.82 -2.90 17.71
C ASN A 239 -4.00 -3.70 16.67
N GLN A 240 -2.72 -3.35 16.50
CA GLN A 240 -1.79 -4.11 15.67
C GLN A 240 -1.55 -5.53 16.21
N TYR A 241 -1.45 -5.72 17.53
CA TYR A 241 -1.35 -7.07 18.11
C TYR A 241 -2.57 -7.93 17.84
N LEU A 242 -3.79 -7.37 17.93
CA LEU A 242 -5.01 -8.09 17.53
C LEU A 242 -4.95 -8.53 16.06
N PHE A 243 -4.51 -7.62 15.17
CA PHE A 243 -4.30 -7.95 13.76
C PHE A 243 -3.28 -9.06 13.58
N LEU A 244 -2.10 -8.97 14.20
CA LEU A 244 -1.02 -9.94 14.02
C LEU A 244 -1.44 -11.34 14.49
N ILE A 245 -2.14 -11.45 15.62
CA ILE A 245 -2.66 -12.74 16.09
C ILE A 245 -3.63 -13.36 15.06
N LEU A 246 -4.53 -12.56 14.47
CA LEU A 246 -5.40 -13.03 13.40
C LEU A 246 -4.61 -13.37 12.11
N GLN A 247 -3.61 -12.57 11.76
CA GLN A 247 -2.73 -12.78 10.61
C GLN A 247 -1.93 -14.09 10.72
N HIS A 248 -1.63 -14.53 11.94
CA HIS A 248 -0.89 -15.76 12.22
C HIS A 248 -1.78 -16.99 12.41
N ALA A 249 -3.07 -16.80 12.69
CA ALA A 249 -4.03 -17.88 12.85
C ALA A 249 -4.12 -18.80 11.62
N ASP A 250 -4.74 -19.97 11.79
CA ASP A 250 -5.02 -20.86 10.65
C ASP A 250 -6.01 -20.22 9.65
N LEU A 251 -6.14 -20.84 8.48
CA LEU A 251 -6.96 -20.31 7.40
C LEU A 251 -8.44 -20.24 7.76
N ASP A 252 -8.96 -21.19 8.54
CA ASP A 252 -10.37 -21.26 8.89
C ASP A 252 -10.73 -20.15 9.87
N ALA A 253 -9.88 -19.91 10.87
CA ALA A 253 -9.94 -18.74 11.75
C ALA A 253 -9.89 -17.42 10.96
N GLN A 254 -8.95 -17.28 10.03
CA GLN A 254 -8.84 -16.09 9.19
C GLN A 254 -10.12 -15.81 8.40
N LYS A 255 -10.69 -16.85 7.76
CA LYS A 255 -11.96 -16.75 7.04
C LYS A 255 -13.13 -16.42 7.97
N LYS A 256 -13.21 -17.06 9.14
CA LYS A 256 -14.24 -16.85 10.16
C LYS A 256 -14.30 -15.39 10.62
N TYR A 257 -13.15 -14.77 10.87
CA TYR A 257 -13.08 -13.41 11.39
C TYR A 257 -12.94 -12.31 10.32
N LEU A 258 -12.70 -12.66 9.05
CA LEU A 258 -12.63 -11.68 7.95
C LEU A 258 -13.87 -10.76 7.86
N PRO A 259 -15.13 -11.23 8.01
CA PRO A 259 -16.28 -10.33 8.01
C PRO A 259 -16.27 -9.31 9.16
N LEU A 260 -15.81 -9.70 10.35
CA LEU A 260 -15.65 -8.79 11.48
C LEU A 260 -14.56 -7.76 11.19
N PHE A 261 -13.42 -8.20 10.63
CA PHE A 261 -12.31 -7.32 10.26
C PHE A 261 -12.72 -6.31 9.18
N LYS A 262 -13.51 -6.73 8.19
CA LYS A 262 -14.12 -5.83 7.18
C LYS A 262 -15.04 -4.78 7.79
N ARG A 263 -15.86 -5.16 8.79
CA ARG A 263 -16.67 -4.17 9.53
C ARG A 263 -15.78 -3.21 10.31
N GLY A 264 -14.78 -3.73 11.02
CA GLY A 264 -13.80 -2.91 11.71
C GLY A 264 -13.09 -1.90 10.80
N LEU A 265 -12.80 -2.25 9.54
CA LEU A 265 -12.26 -1.30 8.56
C LEU A 265 -13.24 -0.17 8.25
N LYS A 266 -14.51 -0.50 7.99
CA LYS A 266 -15.58 0.50 7.74
C LYS A 266 -15.79 1.42 8.95
N ASP A 267 -15.68 0.87 10.15
CA ASP A 267 -15.83 1.60 11.41
C ASP A 267 -14.55 2.36 11.81
N GLY A 268 -13.50 2.33 10.98
CA GLY A 268 -12.21 2.97 11.28
C GLY A 268 -11.44 2.33 12.44
N LYS A 269 -11.80 1.11 12.87
CA LYS A 269 -11.13 0.35 13.94
C LYS A 269 -10.02 -0.58 13.44
N VAL A 270 -9.92 -0.79 12.13
CA VAL A 270 -8.85 -1.55 11.48
C VAL A 270 -8.08 -0.61 10.58
N LEU A 271 -6.75 -0.72 10.57
CA LEU A 271 -5.93 0.04 9.65
C LEU A 271 -6.07 -0.52 8.23
N PRO A 272 -6.26 0.32 7.20
CA PRO A 272 -6.36 -0.12 5.80
C PRO A 272 -5.21 -1.05 5.36
N LYS A 273 -3.97 -0.75 5.75
CA LYS A 273 -2.81 -1.60 5.46
C LYS A 273 -2.94 -3.01 6.07
N ASP A 274 -3.47 -3.13 7.29
CA ASP A 274 -3.62 -4.41 7.98
C ASP A 274 -4.69 -5.27 7.29
N PHE A 275 -5.74 -4.63 6.78
CA PHE A 275 -6.72 -5.28 5.90
C PHE A 275 -6.08 -5.82 4.62
N ALA A 276 -5.28 -5.01 3.92
CA ALA A 276 -4.56 -5.42 2.72
C ALA A 276 -3.66 -6.64 2.97
N TYR A 277 -2.93 -6.65 4.10
CA TYR A 277 -2.09 -7.78 4.50
C TYR A 277 -2.89 -9.07 4.78
N LEU A 278 -4.04 -8.98 5.45
CA LEU A 278 -4.87 -10.15 5.73
C LEU A 278 -5.54 -10.69 4.46
N GLU A 279 -6.02 -9.80 3.59
CA GLU A 279 -6.68 -10.20 2.34
C GLU A 279 -5.71 -10.97 1.43
N ASP A 280 -4.50 -10.45 1.22
CA ASP A 280 -3.49 -11.16 0.44
C ASP A 280 -3.08 -12.49 1.10
N ARG A 281 -2.96 -12.52 2.45
CA ARG A 281 -2.66 -13.75 3.21
C ARG A 281 -3.69 -14.83 2.96
N ILE A 282 -4.98 -14.48 3.01
CA ILE A 282 -6.08 -15.42 2.76
C ILE A 282 -6.07 -15.84 1.30
N ASN A 283 -5.95 -14.89 0.36
CA ASN A 283 -5.91 -15.17 -1.09
C ASN A 283 -4.82 -16.19 -1.42
N MET A 284 -3.58 -15.94 -0.98
CA MET A 284 -2.46 -16.86 -1.18
C MET A 284 -2.76 -18.26 -0.62
N ARG A 285 -3.32 -18.35 0.60
CA ARG A 285 -3.62 -19.63 1.26
C ARG A 285 -4.78 -20.40 0.61
N VAL A 286 -5.67 -19.73 -0.12
CA VAL A 286 -6.73 -20.37 -0.93
C VAL A 286 -6.33 -20.58 -2.39
N GLY A 287 -5.07 -20.33 -2.77
CA GLY A 287 -4.59 -20.49 -4.14
C GLY A 287 -5.06 -19.41 -5.11
N LYS A 288 -5.41 -18.22 -4.60
CA LYS A 288 -5.83 -17.05 -5.38
C LYS A 288 -4.74 -16.00 -5.40
N MET A 289 -4.66 -15.26 -6.50
CA MET A 289 -3.75 -14.12 -6.62
C MET A 289 -4.03 -13.05 -5.57
N GLN A 290 -2.97 -12.42 -5.09
CA GLN A 290 -3.03 -11.29 -4.16
C GLN A 290 -3.33 -9.98 -4.87
N GLN A 291 -3.85 -9.01 -4.11
CA GLN A 291 -4.27 -7.70 -4.60
C GLN A 291 -3.20 -6.63 -4.37
N TYR A 292 -2.49 -6.70 -3.25
CA TYR A 292 -1.52 -5.66 -2.83
C TYR A 292 -0.06 -6.11 -2.91
N GLY A 293 0.21 -7.39 -3.17
CA GLY A 293 1.57 -7.91 -3.33
C GLY A 293 2.35 -8.02 -2.02
N SER A 294 1.67 -8.29 -0.92
CA SER A 294 2.28 -8.34 0.41
C SER A 294 2.82 -9.71 0.85
N GLN A 295 2.59 -10.75 0.05
CA GLN A 295 2.92 -12.13 0.42
C GLN A 295 4.02 -12.70 -0.46
N THR A 296 4.99 -13.33 0.19
CA THR A 296 6.08 -14.05 -0.45
C THR A 296 6.03 -15.53 -0.09
N LEU A 297 6.61 -16.35 -0.96
CA LEU A 297 6.94 -17.75 -0.71
C LEU A 297 8.44 -17.87 -0.48
N ILE A 298 8.87 -18.98 0.13
CA ILE A 298 10.28 -19.38 0.13
C ILE A 298 10.43 -20.50 -0.87
N ASP A 299 11.27 -20.29 -1.88
CA ASP A 299 11.61 -21.34 -2.83
C ASP A 299 12.36 -22.49 -2.15
N LYS A 300 11.95 -23.72 -2.43
CA LYS A 300 12.50 -24.90 -1.75
C LYS A 300 13.95 -25.16 -2.13
N LEU A 301 14.35 -24.84 -3.35
CA LEU A 301 15.68 -25.11 -3.90
C LEU A 301 16.65 -23.99 -3.55
N SER A 302 16.37 -22.77 -4.02
CA SER A 302 17.23 -21.59 -3.85
C SER A 302 17.17 -20.98 -2.44
N LYS A 303 16.16 -21.34 -1.64
CA LYS A 303 15.88 -20.77 -0.30
C LYS A 303 15.65 -19.25 -0.32
N LYS A 304 15.37 -18.67 -1.48
CA LYS A 304 15.09 -17.24 -1.64
C LYS A 304 13.59 -16.96 -1.54
N TYR A 305 13.25 -15.72 -1.17
CA TYR A 305 11.88 -15.24 -1.24
C TYR A 305 11.45 -15.07 -2.71
N ILE A 306 10.23 -15.48 -3.02
CA ILE A 306 9.57 -15.25 -4.31
C ILE A 306 8.26 -14.52 -4.04
N LEU A 307 8.01 -13.44 -4.76
CA LEU A 307 6.74 -12.73 -4.69
C LEU A 307 5.60 -13.59 -5.27
N TYR A 308 4.57 -13.86 -4.47
CA TYR A 308 3.44 -14.69 -4.91
C TYR A 308 2.62 -13.95 -6.01
N PRO A 309 1.92 -14.65 -6.93
CA PRO A 309 1.17 -14.02 -8.03
C PRO A 309 0.23 -12.87 -7.61
N ILE A 310 0.37 -11.72 -8.28
CA ILE A 310 -0.48 -10.53 -8.11
C ILE A 310 -1.51 -10.46 -9.24
N ALA A 311 -2.76 -10.14 -8.91
CA ALA A 311 -3.88 -10.15 -9.85
C ALA A 311 -3.75 -9.08 -10.95
N ASP A 312 -3.39 -7.87 -10.56
CA ASP A 312 -3.23 -6.72 -11.46
C ASP A 312 -1.95 -5.97 -11.08
N ILE A 313 -0.83 -6.39 -11.66
CA ILE A 313 0.47 -5.83 -11.30
C ILE A 313 0.61 -4.36 -11.72
N ASP A 314 -0.07 -3.94 -12.79
CA ASP A 314 0.07 -2.59 -13.33
C ASP A 314 -0.51 -1.50 -12.42
N ASN A 315 -1.59 -1.80 -11.70
CA ASN A 315 -2.21 -0.86 -10.76
C ASN A 315 -1.96 -1.23 -9.29
N VAL A 316 -0.98 -2.08 -9.00
CA VAL A 316 -0.68 -2.51 -7.62
C VAL A 316 -0.30 -1.33 -6.73
N ASP A 317 0.54 -0.43 -7.24
CA ASP A 317 1.02 0.71 -6.47
C ASP A 317 -0.08 1.75 -6.21
N GLU A 318 -1.02 1.91 -7.13
CA GLU A 318 -2.21 2.74 -6.88
C GLU A 318 -3.04 2.18 -5.71
N ARG A 319 -3.25 0.85 -5.68
CA ARG A 319 -3.96 0.21 -4.57
C ARG A 319 -3.18 0.32 -3.25
N ARG A 320 -1.86 0.15 -3.29
CA ARG A 320 -0.97 0.28 -2.12
C ARG A 320 -1.00 1.70 -1.55
N ALA A 321 -0.91 2.72 -2.41
CA ALA A 321 -0.98 4.12 -2.00
C ALA A 321 -2.30 4.43 -1.27
N LYS A 322 -3.45 3.97 -1.80
CA LYS A 322 -4.78 4.19 -1.20
C LYS A 322 -4.96 3.61 0.21
N VAL A 323 -4.16 2.61 0.58
CA VAL A 323 -4.20 1.98 1.92
C VAL A 323 -3.01 2.35 2.80
N GLY A 324 -2.17 3.31 2.35
CA GLY A 324 -1.02 3.81 3.10
C GLY A 324 0.17 2.84 3.13
N LEU A 325 0.29 1.96 2.14
CA LEU A 325 1.48 1.13 1.93
C LEU A 325 2.50 1.89 1.06
N GLU A 326 3.78 1.59 1.25
CA GLU A 326 4.87 2.00 0.35
C GLU A 326 4.74 1.31 -1.03
N SER A 327 5.50 1.74 -2.04
CA SER A 327 5.53 1.07 -3.35
C SER A 327 5.92 -0.40 -3.21
N LEU A 328 5.44 -1.24 -4.13
CA LEU A 328 5.80 -2.66 -4.14
C LEU A 328 7.31 -2.82 -4.24
N LYS A 329 7.97 -2.01 -5.08
CA LYS A 329 9.43 -2.02 -5.23
C LYS A 329 10.16 -1.71 -3.92
N SER A 330 9.77 -0.64 -3.21
CA SER A 330 10.36 -0.29 -1.91
C SER A 330 10.15 -1.40 -0.89
N TYR A 331 8.92 -1.93 -0.81
CA TYR A 331 8.58 -3.02 0.10
C TYR A 331 9.40 -4.28 -0.13
N MET A 332 9.54 -4.69 -1.40
CA MET A 332 10.32 -5.87 -1.76
C MET A 332 11.80 -5.69 -1.42
N LYS A 333 12.35 -4.48 -1.60
CA LYS A 333 13.73 -4.16 -1.23
C LYS A 333 13.92 -4.15 0.29
N SER A 334 13.08 -3.42 1.02
CA SER A 334 13.21 -3.22 2.46
C SER A 334 12.95 -4.48 3.27
N SER A 335 11.96 -5.28 2.86
CA SER A 335 11.50 -6.44 3.65
C SER A 335 12.18 -7.75 3.26
N PHE A 336 12.60 -7.90 2.00
CA PHE A 336 13.11 -9.17 1.48
C PHE A 336 14.45 -9.04 0.74
N ASN A 337 15.01 -7.82 0.64
CA ASN A 337 16.20 -7.53 -0.15
C ASN A 337 16.08 -8.00 -1.62
N ILE A 338 14.90 -7.80 -2.21
CA ILE A 338 14.62 -8.13 -3.61
C ILE A 338 14.61 -6.83 -4.42
N ASP A 339 15.50 -6.74 -5.41
CA ASP A 339 15.47 -5.68 -6.42
C ASP A 339 14.36 -5.98 -7.43
N PHE A 340 13.15 -5.50 -7.11
CA PHE A 340 11.96 -5.78 -7.89
C PHE A 340 11.93 -5.00 -9.21
N ASP A 341 11.78 -5.72 -10.32
CA ASP A 341 11.51 -5.16 -11.65
C ASP A 341 10.16 -5.66 -12.17
N ILE A 342 9.26 -4.72 -12.48
CA ILE A 342 7.89 -5.03 -12.90
C ILE A 342 7.83 -5.72 -14.26
N ASN A 343 8.73 -5.38 -15.18
CA ASN A 343 8.74 -5.98 -16.53
C ASN A 343 9.22 -7.44 -16.47
N GLN A 344 10.22 -7.71 -15.63
CA GLN A 344 10.69 -9.05 -15.35
C GLN A 344 9.61 -9.87 -14.64
N TYR A 345 8.97 -9.31 -13.60
CA TYR A 345 7.89 -10.00 -12.90
C TYR A 345 6.72 -10.36 -13.83
N LYS A 346 6.34 -9.46 -14.76
CA LYS A 346 5.30 -9.74 -15.77
C LYS A 346 5.64 -10.94 -16.66
N LYS A 347 6.92 -11.12 -17.02
CA LYS A 347 7.38 -12.28 -17.81
C LYS A 347 7.33 -13.57 -17.00
N GLU A 348 7.60 -13.50 -15.70
CA GLU A 348 7.60 -14.64 -14.78
C GLU A 348 6.19 -15.05 -14.32
N LEU A 349 5.25 -14.10 -14.30
CA LEU A 349 3.90 -14.27 -13.76
C LEU A 349 3.13 -15.49 -14.34
N PRO A 350 3.17 -15.80 -15.66
CA PRO A 350 2.50 -16.99 -16.19
C PRO A 350 2.99 -18.30 -15.55
N GLU A 351 4.30 -18.44 -15.33
CA GLU A 351 4.86 -19.64 -14.69
C GLU A 351 4.56 -19.66 -13.19
N LEU A 352 4.68 -18.52 -12.50
CA LEU A 352 4.28 -18.40 -11.10
C LEU A 352 2.80 -18.79 -10.88
N LYS A 353 1.92 -18.43 -11.83
CA LYS A 353 0.51 -18.84 -11.82
C LYS A 353 0.36 -20.35 -11.90
N LYS A 354 1.04 -21.00 -12.85
CA LYS A 354 1.01 -22.47 -13.01
C LYS A 354 1.53 -23.21 -11.78
N MET A 355 2.57 -22.68 -11.14
CA MET A 355 3.21 -23.31 -9.98
C MET A 355 2.38 -23.20 -8.69
N TYR A 356 1.67 -22.09 -8.50
CA TYR A 356 1.18 -21.69 -7.17
C TYR A 356 -0.30 -21.38 -7.07
N LEU A 357 -1.02 -21.27 -8.18
CA LEU A 357 -2.48 -21.18 -8.18
C LEU A 357 -3.08 -22.59 -8.32
N LYS A 358 -4.27 -22.77 -7.76
CA LYS A 358 -5.03 -24.03 -7.83
C LYS A 358 -6.05 -24.01 -8.94
#